data_AF-A0A7V6J0Z1-F1
#
_entry.id   AF-A0A7V6J0Z1-F1
#
_cell.length_a   1.000
_cell.length_b   1.000
_cell.length_c   1.000
_cell.angle_alpha   90.00
_cell.angle_beta   90.00
_cell.angle_gamma   90.00
#
_symmetry.space_group_name_H-M   'P 1'
#
loop_
_entity.id
_entity.type
_entity.pdbx_description
1 polymer ?
#
loop_
_entity_poly.entity_id
_entity_poly.type
_entity_poly.pdbx_seq_one_letter_code
_entity_poly.pdbx_strand_id
1 'polypeptide(L)'
;MDEIVIFEAIDKKLIFTINDKVNYEIALDTLRSKLEGLYLKEKLKDKTLEIDVLERELNNKEVLMLFDVFSGYEDIVVQCIKSVKKAKKELMLHEGSIRAGEVKFFKTNTLLVGNINKGAKVIVNGNIYVIGKVQGEIEVRYSHNKI
;
A
#
# COMPACT_ATOMS: atom_id res chain seq x y z
N MET A 1 -18.67 4.40 1.01
CA MET A 1 -17.26 4.82 0.85
C MET A 1 -16.95 4.63 -0.61
N ASP A 2 -17.07 5.76 -1.28
CA ASP A 2 -17.62 5.86 -2.62
C ASP A 2 -16.50 5.74 -3.67
N GLU A 3 -16.86 5.62 -4.93
CA GLU A 3 -15.89 5.68 -6.04
C GLU A 3 -15.29 7.09 -6.07
N ILE A 4 -13.97 7.20 -5.87
CA ILE A 4 -13.27 8.50 -5.79
C ILE A 4 -12.34 8.62 -6.99
N VAL A 5 -12.70 9.53 -7.89
CA VAL A 5 -11.80 10.14 -8.88
C VAL A 5 -11.91 11.64 -8.73
N ILE A 6 -10.85 12.28 -8.25
CA ILE A 6 -10.81 13.72 -8.03
C ILE A 6 -9.70 14.31 -8.90
N PHE A 7 -10.03 15.39 -9.61
CA PHE A 7 -9.06 16.18 -10.35
C PHE A 7 -9.19 17.64 -9.91
N GLU A 8 -8.21 18.10 -9.15
CA GLU A 8 -8.18 19.44 -8.57
C GLU A 8 -7.02 20.25 -9.14
N ALA A 9 -7.24 21.56 -9.28
CA ALA A 9 -6.19 22.50 -9.65
C ALA A 9 -6.01 23.49 -8.49
N ILE A 10 -4.83 23.47 -7.87
CA ILE A 10 -4.45 24.34 -6.76
C ILE A 10 -3.20 25.11 -7.19
N ASP A 11 -3.35 26.39 -7.47
CA ASP A 11 -2.30 27.24 -8.07
C ASP A 11 -1.65 26.60 -9.31
N LYS A 12 -0.37 26.24 -9.20
CA LYS A 12 0.44 25.59 -10.24
C LYS A 12 0.39 24.06 -10.18
N LYS A 13 -0.35 23.47 -9.24
CA LYS A 13 -0.45 22.03 -9.05
C LYS A 13 -1.77 21.50 -9.59
N LEU A 14 -1.68 20.42 -10.35
CA LEU A 14 -2.80 19.56 -10.71
C LEU A 14 -2.70 18.31 -9.82
N ILE A 15 -3.76 17.99 -9.11
CA ILE A 15 -3.80 16.82 -8.21
C ILE A 15 -4.84 15.86 -8.77
N PHE A 16 -4.40 14.65 -9.08
CA PHE A 16 -5.25 13.58 -9.52
C PHE A 16 -5.28 12.47 -8.47
N THR A 17 -6.43 12.29 -7.82
CA THR A 17 -6.60 11.33 -6.73
C THR A 17 -7.53 10.20 -7.16
N ILE A 18 -7.07 8.96 -6.98
CA ILE A 18 -7.84 7.75 -7.30
C ILE A 18 -7.81 6.77 -6.12
N ASN A 19 -8.95 6.17 -5.79
CA ASN A 19 -8.99 5.06 -4.82
C ASN A 19 -8.99 3.68 -5.51
N ASP A 20 -8.89 2.62 -4.71
CA ASP A 20 -8.82 1.23 -5.16
C ASP A 20 -10.11 0.71 -5.79
N LYS A 21 -11.26 1.33 -5.50
CA LYS A 21 -12.59 0.86 -5.92
C LYS A 21 -13.01 1.25 -7.33
N VAL A 22 -12.49 2.35 -7.85
CA VAL A 22 -12.85 2.85 -9.21
C VAL A 22 -12.30 1.91 -10.27
N ASN A 23 -12.92 1.70 -11.42
CA ASN A 23 -12.21 1.03 -12.52
C ASN A 23 -10.99 1.86 -13.00
N TYR A 24 -9.81 1.26 -13.08
CA TYR A 24 -8.57 1.99 -13.42
C TYR A 24 -8.64 2.66 -14.81
N GLU A 25 -9.21 2.01 -15.80
CA GLU A 25 -9.36 2.56 -17.16
C GLU A 25 -10.27 3.79 -17.15
N ILE A 26 -11.41 3.72 -16.44
CA ILE A 26 -12.32 4.87 -16.28
C ILE A 26 -11.62 6.05 -15.61
N ALA A 27 -10.75 5.78 -14.62
CA ALA A 27 -9.98 6.81 -13.96
C ALA A 27 -8.96 7.47 -14.92
N LEU A 28 -8.24 6.67 -15.72
CA LEU A 28 -7.30 7.19 -16.73
C LEU A 28 -8.01 7.99 -17.82
N ASP A 29 -9.19 7.56 -18.26
CA ASP A 29 -9.98 8.31 -19.25
C ASP A 29 -10.44 9.66 -18.69
N THR A 30 -10.82 9.69 -17.40
CA THR A 30 -11.13 10.95 -16.70
C THR A 30 -9.92 11.87 -16.67
N LEU A 31 -8.73 11.34 -16.34
CA LEU A 31 -7.48 12.11 -16.35
C LEU A 31 -7.19 12.66 -17.75
N ARG A 32 -7.27 11.83 -18.80
CA ARG A 32 -7.07 12.22 -20.20
C ARG A 32 -7.98 13.38 -20.60
N SER A 33 -9.29 13.25 -20.38
CA SER A 33 -10.25 14.29 -20.75
C SER A 33 -9.99 15.62 -20.02
N LYS A 34 -9.54 15.58 -18.76
CA LYS A 34 -9.20 16.78 -17.99
C LYS A 34 -7.92 17.43 -18.50
N LEU A 35 -6.89 16.64 -18.81
CA LEU A 35 -5.62 17.14 -19.35
C LEU A 35 -5.81 17.73 -20.75
N GLU A 36 -6.53 17.04 -21.64
CA GLU A 36 -6.85 17.53 -22.98
C GLU A 36 -7.58 18.88 -22.94
N GLY A 37 -8.58 19.00 -22.07
CA GLY A 37 -9.32 20.25 -21.88
C GLY A 37 -8.46 21.41 -21.35
N LEU A 38 -7.38 21.12 -20.61
CA LEU A 38 -6.41 22.12 -20.17
C LEU A 38 -5.36 22.42 -21.24
N TYR A 39 -4.92 21.41 -21.99
CA TYR A 39 -3.97 21.53 -23.08
C TYR A 39 -4.50 22.44 -24.19
N LEU A 40 -5.74 22.19 -24.65
CA LEU A 40 -6.40 23.00 -25.68
C LEU A 40 -6.62 24.47 -25.26
N LYS A 41 -6.63 24.74 -23.95
CA LYS A 41 -6.76 26.09 -23.39
C LYS A 41 -5.41 26.73 -23.05
N GLU A 42 -4.30 26.08 -23.39
CA GLU A 42 -2.92 26.48 -23.05
C GLU A 42 -2.71 26.67 -21.53
N LYS A 43 -3.48 25.97 -20.70
CA LYS A 43 -3.45 26.07 -19.22
C LYS A 43 -2.58 25.00 -18.56
N LEU A 44 -1.76 24.28 -19.33
CA LEU A 44 -0.84 23.28 -18.80
C LEU A 44 0.57 23.83 -18.54
N LYS A 45 0.98 24.92 -19.23
CA LYS A 45 2.28 25.53 -19.03
C LYS A 45 2.53 25.87 -17.55
N ASP A 46 3.75 25.58 -17.11
CA ASP A 46 4.23 25.76 -15.73
C ASP A 46 3.45 24.98 -14.65
N LYS A 47 2.64 23.98 -15.03
CA LYS A 47 1.92 23.14 -14.07
C LYS A 47 2.63 21.83 -13.80
N THR A 48 2.56 21.43 -12.54
CA THR A 48 3.03 20.12 -12.09
C THR A 48 1.86 19.22 -11.78
N LEU A 49 1.91 17.97 -12.25
CA LEU A 49 0.92 16.94 -11.93
C LEU A 49 1.40 16.09 -10.75
N GLU A 50 0.57 15.98 -9.74
CA GLU A 50 0.69 15.07 -8.62
C GLU A 50 -0.40 14.00 -8.73
N ILE A 51 -0.01 12.74 -8.61
CA ILE A 51 -0.94 11.60 -8.69
C ILE A 51 -0.97 10.93 -7.34
N ASP A 52 -2.12 10.90 -6.68
CA ASP A 52 -2.34 10.20 -5.42
C ASP A 52 -3.20 8.96 -5.66
N VAL A 53 -2.59 7.79 -5.58
CA VAL A 53 -3.30 6.50 -5.76
C VAL A 53 -3.86 5.95 -4.46
N LEU A 54 -3.78 6.68 -3.34
CA LEU A 54 -4.27 6.25 -2.04
C LEU A 54 -3.79 4.83 -1.71
N GLU A 55 -4.73 3.90 -1.44
CA GLU A 55 -4.47 2.49 -1.10
C GLU A 55 -4.40 1.57 -2.34
N ARG A 56 -4.54 2.09 -3.57
CA ARG A 56 -4.45 1.29 -4.79
C ARG A 56 -3.02 0.79 -5.02
N GLU A 57 -2.89 -0.51 -5.20
CA GLU A 57 -1.66 -1.14 -5.67
C GLU A 57 -1.65 -1.13 -7.20
N LEU A 58 -0.77 -0.32 -7.80
CA LEU A 58 -0.56 -0.35 -9.24
C LEU A 58 0.41 -1.47 -9.60
N ASN A 59 0.02 -2.32 -10.55
CA ASN A 59 0.93 -3.26 -11.18
C ASN A 59 1.76 -2.59 -12.29
N ASN A 60 2.80 -3.27 -12.80
CA ASN A 60 3.68 -2.71 -13.84
C ASN A 60 2.93 -2.26 -15.10
N LYS A 61 1.89 -2.99 -15.52
CA LYS A 61 1.08 -2.61 -16.70
C LYS A 61 0.30 -1.33 -16.42
N GLU A 62 -0.31 -1.21 -15.26
CA GLU A 62 -1.07 -0.02 -14.87
C GLU A 62 -0.16 1.21 -14.76
N VAL A 63 1.02 1.06 -14.17
CA VAL A 63 2.03 2.13 -14.13
C VAL A 63 2.38 2.59 -15.55
N LEU A 64 2.63 1.68 -16.49
CA LEU A 64 2.91 2.04 -17.88
C LEU A 64 1.73 2.77 -18.53
N MET A 65 0.49 2.29 -18.34
CA MET A 65 -0.71 2.95 -18.87
C MET A 65 -0.87 4.37 -18.33
N LEU A 66 -0.49 4.61 -17.07
CA LEU A 66 -0.48 5.95 -16.47
C LEU A 66 0.55 6.86 -17.14
N PHE A 67 1.78 6.36 -17.35
CA PHE A 67 2.83 7.08 -18.06
C PHE A 67 2.41 7.47 -19.48
N ASP A 68 1.74 6.56 -20.19
CA ASP A 68 1.23 6.81 -21.55
C ASP A 68 0.20 7.95 -21.60
N VAL A 69 -0.53 8.23 -20.52
CA VAL A 69 -1.51 9.34 -20.48
C VAL A 69 -0.81 10.69 -20.62
N PHE A 70 0.28 10.90 -19.89
CA PHE A 70 0.93 12.22 -19.85
C PHE A 70 2.16 12.34 -20.75
N SER A 71 2.68 11.24 -21.31
CA SER A 71 3.68 11.31 -22.38
C SER A 71 3.19 12.06 -23.63
N GLY A 72 1.87 12.21 -23.79
CA GLY A 72 1.24 12.99 -24.85
C GLY A 72 1.28 14.52 -24.67
N TYR A 73 1.77 15.04 -23.54
CA TYR A 73 1.80 16.48 -23.26
C TYR A 73 3.21 16.94 -22.89
N GLU A 74 3.83 17.77 -23.75
CA GLU A 74 5.20 18.28 -23.52
C GLU A 74 5.30 19.29 -22.35
N ASP A 75 4.20 19.97 -22.06
CA ASP A 75 4.13 21.07 -21.09
C ASP A 75 3.83 20.62 -19.65
N ILE A 76 3.74 19.31 -19.37
CA ILE A 76 3.39 18.80 -18.05
C ILE A 76 4.58 18.11 -17.37
N VAL A 77 4.88 18.52 -16.14
CA VAL A 77 5.90 17.85 -15.32
C VAL A 77 5.20 17.01 -14.26
N VAL A 78 5.37 15.69 -14.32
CA VAL A 78 4.89 14.80 -13.25
C VAL A 78 5.84 14.89 -12.07
N GLN A 79 5.37 15.46 -10.96
CA GLN A 79 6.19 15.71 -9.79
C GLN A 79 6.35 14.46 -8.93
N CYS A 80 5.27 13.75 -8.66
CA CYS A 80 5.31 12.49 -7.90
C CYS A 80 4.04 11.66 -8.08
N ILE A 81 4.19 10.35 -7.83
CA ILE A 81 3.09 9.41 -7.63
C ILE A 81 3.13 8.98 -6.16
N LYS A 82 2.13 9.40 -5.38
CA LYS A 82 1.96 9.06 -3.97
C LYS A 82 1.11 7.82 -3.84
N SER A 83 1.52 6.91 -2.96
CA SER A 83 0.71 5.79 -2.52
C SER A 83 0.77 5.72 -1.01
N VAL A 84 -0.40 5.73 -0.38
CA VAL A 84 -0.54 5.42 1.03
C VAL A 84 -0.78 3.93 1.11
N LYS A 85 0.29 3.13 1.04
CA LYS A 85 0.18 1.74 1.45
C LYS A 85 -0.21 1.73 2.92
N LYS A 86 -1.44 1.35 3.25
CA LYS A 86 -1.68 0.73 4.55
C LYS A 86 -0.69 -0.43 4.60
N ALA A 87 0.28 -0.37 5.52
CA ALA A 87 1.04 -1.55 5.86
C ALA A 87 0.02 -2.60 6.30
N LYS A 88 -0.37 -3.50 5.40
CA LYS A 88 -1.09 -4.71 5.76
C LYS A 88 -0.15 -5.38 6.76
N LYS A 89 -0.47 -5.25 8.05
CA LYS A 89 0.16 -6.02 9.09
C LYS A 89 -0.26 -7.46 8.84
N GLU A 90 0.48 -8.16 7.98
CA GLU A 90 0.24 -9.58 7.70
C GLU A 90 0.24 -10.32 9.02
N LEU A 91 -0.93 -10.89 9.36
CA LEU A 91 -1.13 -11.71 10.54
C LEU A 91 -1.13 -13.17 10.10
N MET A 92 -0.07 -13.90 10.42
CA MET A 92 0.01 -15.33 10.19
C MET A 92 -0.83 -16.06 11.25
N LEU A 93 -1.72 -16.95 10.82
CA LEU A 93 -2.42 -17.87 11.72
C LEU A 93 -1.62 -19.16 11.87
N HIS A 94 -1.36 -19.58 13.11
CA HIS A 94 -0.79 -20.89 13.43
C HIS A 94 -1.76 -21.64 14.34
N GLU A 95 -2.35 -22.72 13.83
CA GLU A 95 -3.20 -23.62 14.61
C GLU A 95 -2.37 -24.79 15.11
N GLY A 96 -2.44 -25.05 16.41
CA GLY A 96 -1.68 -26.12 17.07
C GLY A 96 -0.78 -25.63 18.20
N SER A 97 -0.50 -26.54 19.12
CA SER A 97 0.39 -26.25 20.25
C SER A 97 1.85 -26.48 19.88
N ILE A 98 2.73 -25.58 20.32
CA ILE A 98 4.18 -25.77 20.24
C ILE A 98 4.60 -26.66 21.42
N ARG A 99 5.25 -27.79 21.11
CA ARG A 99 5.58 -28.84 22.07
C ARG A 99 6.98 -28.64 22.67
N ALA A 100 7.24 -29.31 23.79
CA ALA A 100 8.54 -29.27 24.44
C ALA A 100 9.66 -29.72 23.47
N GLY A 101 10.76 -28.97 23.43
CA GLY A 101 11.87 -29.20 22.50
C GLY A 101 11.71 -28.57 21.12
N GLU A 102 10.54 -28.03 20.77
CA GLU A 102 10.34 -27.35 19.49
C GLU A 102 10.81 -25.90 19.53
N VAL A 103 11.44 -25.47 18.42
CA VAL A 103 11.74 -24.06 18.15
C VAL A 103 10.99 -23.61 16.90
N LYS A 104 10.11 -22.60 17.04
CA LYS A 104 9.34 -22.04 15.92
C LYS A 104 9.74 -20.61 15.62
N PHE A 105 9.89 -20.32 14.32
CA PHE A 105 10.24 -19.01 13.81
C PHE A 105 9.08 -18.45 12.98
N PHE A 106 8.61 -17.27 13.35
CA PHE A 106 7.57 -16.54 12.65
C PHE A 106 8.13 -15.23 12.10
N LYS A 107 7.91 -14.96 10.81
CA LYS A 107 8.50 -13.80 10.11
C LYS A 107 7.69 -12.51 10.23
N THR A 108 6.43 -12.61 10.63
CA THR A 108 5.48 -11.48 10.71
C THR A 108 4.66 -11.58 11.99
N ASN A 109 3.71 -10.66 12.19
CA ASN A 109 2.77 -10.76 13.30
C ASN A 109 2.06 -12.12 13.25
N THR A 110 1.92 -12.81 14.38
CA THR A 110 1.38 -14.18 14.42
C THR A 110 0.27 -14.32 15.44
N LEU A 111 -0.85 -14.92 15.07
CA LEU A 111 -1.88 -15.43 15.95
C LEU A 111 -1.70 -16.94 16.10
N LEU A 112 -1.37 -17.40 17.29
CA LEU A 112 -1.24 -18.81 17.63
C LEU A 112 -2.49 -19.28 18.38
N VAL A 113 -3.19 -20.27 17.84
CA VAL A 113 -4.33 -20.94 18.49
C VAL A 113 -3.87 -22.29 19.02
N GLY A 114 -3.52 -22.33 20.30
CA GLY A 114 -2.85 -23.46 20.93
C GLY A 114 -1.96 -23.04 22.10
N ASN A 115 -1.31 -24.03 22.71
CA ASN A 115 -0.42 -23.81 23.85
C ASN A 115 1.04 -23.72 23.40
N ILE A 116 1.84 -22.92 24.11
CA ILE A 116 3.31 -22.97 24.02
C ILE A 116 3.78 -23.70 25.27
N ASN A 117 4.14 -24.97 25.13
CA ASN A 117 4.46 -25.84 26.27
C ASN A 117 5.83 -25.52 26.89
N LYS A 118 6.03 -25.93 28.15
CA LYS A 118 7.32 -25.78 28.84
C LYS A 118 8.42 -26.49 28.05
N GLY A 119 9.54 -25.78 27.82
CA GLY A 119 10.66 -26.28 27.02
C GLY A 119 10.52 -26.05 25.50
N ALA A 120 9.43 -25.40 25.05
CA ALA A 120 9.33 -24.85 23.70
C ALA A 120 9.97 -23.46 23.62
N LYS A 121 10.43 -23.06 22.43
CA LYS A 121 10.87 -21.69 22.13
C LYS A 121 10.18 -21.15 20.87
N VAL A 122 9.63 -19.93 20.95
CA VAL A 122 9.04 -19.22 19.81
C VAL A 122 9.82 -17.95 19.57
N ILE A 123 10.22 -17.70 18.32
CA ILE A 123 10.91 -16.49 17.88
C ILE A 123 10.02 -15.82 16.84
N VAL A 124 9.63 -14.56 17.07
CA VAL A 124 8.71 -13.83 16.19
C VAL A 124 9.29 -12.49 15.77
N ASN A 125 9.32 -12.21 14.47
CA ASN A 125 9.69 -10.93 13.90
C ASN A 125 8.44 -10.03 13.77
N GLY A 126 7.90 -9.59 14.90
CA GLY A 126 6.64 -8.86 14.99
C GLY A 126 5.92 -9.18 16.30
N ASN A 127 4.62 -8.89 16.37
CA ASN A 127 3.80 -9.23 17.53
C ASN A 127 3.37 -10.70 17.50
N ILE A 128 3.26 -11.36 18.65
CA ILE A 128 2.59 -12.65 18.77
C ILE A 128 1.39 -12.54 19.72
N TYR A 129 0.26 -13.12 19.29
CA TYR A 129 -0.97 -13.25 20.04
C TYR A 129 -1.22 -14.74 20.27
N VAL A 130 -1.43 -15.17 21.51
CA VAL A 130 -1.63 -16.60 21.82
C VAL A 130 -3.02 -16.79 22.43
N ILE A 131 -3.85 -17.59 21.76
CA ILE A 131 -5.10 -18.11 22.29
C ILE A 131 -4.81 -19.50 22.86
N GLY A 132 -4.39 -19.52 24.12
CA GLY A 132 -3.99 -20.72 24.85
C GLY A 132 -3.00 -20.40 25.97
N LYS A 133 -2.43 -21.45 26.57
CA LYS A 133 -1.50 -21.35 27.68
C LYS A 133 -0.06 -21.17 27.19
N VAL A 134 0.65 -20.19 27.74
CA VAL A 134 2.07 -19.95 27.47
C VAL A 134 2.90 -20.39 28.68
N GLN A 135 3.77 -21.37 28.47
CA GLN A 135 4.70 -21.93 29.47
C GLN A 135 6.14 -22.07 28.95
N GLY A 136 6.34 -21.97 27.63
CA GLY A 136 7.65 -21.93 26.98
C GLY A 136 8.18 -20.50 26.81
N GLU A 137 9.35 -20.38 26.18
CA GLU A 137 10.03 -19.11 25.95
C GLU A 137 9.52 -18.42 24.67
N ILE A 138 9.30 -17.10 24.73
CA ILE A 138 8.97 -16.28 23.56
C ILE A 138 10.03 -15.18 23.42
N GLU A 139 10.64 -15.09 22.25
CA GLU A 139 11.57 -14.05 21.86
C GLU A 139 10.94 -13.19 20.74
N VAL A 140 10.70 -11.92 21.03
CA VAL A 140 10.15 -10.96 20.07
C VAL A 140 11.28 -10.12 19.49
N ARG A 141 11.39 -10.09 18.17
CA ARG A 141 12.36 -9.28 17.43
C ARG A 141 11.63 -8.20 16.64
N TYR A 142 11.88 -6.95 16.99
CA TYR A 142 11.45 -5.82 16.17
C TYR A 142 12.55 -5.44 15.20
N SER A 143 12.33 -5.72 13.91
CA SER A 143 13.08 -5.08 12.83
C SER A 143 12.71 -3.60 12.84
N HIS A 144 13.51 -2.77 13.49
CA HIS A 144 13.35 -1.32 13.47
C HIS A 144 13.69 -0.82 12.06
N ASN A 145 12.70 -0.75 11.17
CA ASN A 145 12.75 0.24 10.10
C ASN A 145 12.41 1.58 10.76
N LYS A 146 13.46 2.29 11.20
CA LYS A 146 13.37 3.74 11.39
C LYS A 146 13.00 4.31 10.03
N ILE A 147 11.80 4.87 9.95
CA ILE A 147 11.42 5.83 8.89
C ILE A 147 12.18 7.12 9.20
#